data_AF-A0A6B3G298-F1
#
_entry.id   AF-A0A6B3G298-F1
#
_cell.length_a   1.000
_cell.length_b   1.000
_cell.length_c   1.000
_cell.angle_alpha   90.00
_cell.angle_beta   90.00
_cell.angle_gamma   90.00
#
_symmetry.space_group_name_H-M   'P 1'
#
loop_
_entity.id
_entity.type
_entity.pdbx_description
1 polymer ?
#
loop_
_entity_poly.entity_id
_entity_poly.type
_entity_poly.pdbx_seq_one_letter_code
_entity_poly.pdbx_strand_id
1 'polypeptide(L)' 'DQMSRAVPLAVKAEIGYKKLAMGEVTATATLGRPIADVVAELDAGQRPEFPVAIEITRADGAVTGEMTVVWTLRPNG' A
#
# COMPACT_ATOMS: atom_id res chain seq x y z
N ASP A 1 -2.02 15.83 -5.21
CA ASP A 1 -2.39 15.04 -6.39
C ASP A 1 -1.10 14.61 -7.08
N GLN A 2 -0.81 13.30 -7.12
CA GLN A 2 0.43 12.73 -7.67
C GLN A 2 0.19 11.90 -8.94
N MET A 3 -1.07 11.54 -9.22
CA MET A 3 -1.42 10.58 -10.28
C MET A 3 -1.40 11.22 -11.68
N SER A 4 -1.51 12.55 -11.76
CA SER A 4 -1.30 13.28 -13.01
C SER A 4 0.14 13.21 -13.52
N ARG A 5 1.12 12.93 -12.64
CA ARG A 5 2.56 12.95 -12.96
C ARG A 5 3.29 11.63 -12.77
N ALA A 6 2.63 10.60 -12.23
CA ALA A 6 3.22 9.28 -12.08
C ALA A 6 2.16 8.17 -12.13
N VAL A 7 2.58 7.00 -12.61
CA VAL A 7 1.79 5.76 -12.60
C VAL A 7 2.21 4.91 -11.40
N PRO A 8 1.29 4.56 -10.48
CA PRO A 8 1.57 3.62 -9.39
C PRO A 8 1.64 2.19 -9.93
N LEU A 9 2.68 1.46 -9.54
CA LEU A 9 2.88 0.06 -9.92
C LEU A 9 3.16 -0.77 -8.65
N ALA A 10 2.47 -1.89 -8.51
CA ALA A 10 2.76 -2.85 -7.44
C ALA A 10 4.00 -3.67 -7.82
N VAL A 11 5.02 -3.64 -6.98
CA VAL A 11 6.31 -4.34 -7.18
C VAL A 11 6.27 -5.74 -6.57
N LYS A 12 5.71 -5.84 -5.35
CA LYS A 12 5.56 -7.09 -4.60
C LYS A 12 4.30 -7.00 -3.75
N ALA A 13 3.60 -8.11 -3.60
CA ALA A 13 2.57 -8.29 -2.58
C ALA A 13 2.88 -9.53 -1.75
N GLU A 14 2.68 -9.43 -0.45
CA GLU A 14 2.79 -10.53 0.49
C GLU A 14 1.58 -10.49 1.42
N ILE A 15 0.95 -11.65 1.64
CA ILE A 15 -0.23 -11.77 2.49
C ILE A 15 -0.05 -12.93 3.47
N GLY A 16 -0.28 -12.64 4.75
CA GLY A 16 -0.39 -13.62 5.82
C GLY A 16 -1.84 -13.85 6.17
N TYR A 17 -2.35 -15.05 5.92
CA TYR A 17 -3.70 -15.45 6.34
C TYR A 17 -3.66 -15.94 7.80
N LYS A 18 -4.37 -15.26 8.69
CA LYS A 18 -4.42 -15.58 10.13
C LYS A 18 -5.64 -16.41 10.49
N LYS A 19 -6.80 -16.11 9.90
CA LYS A 19 -8.08 -16.76 10.20
C LYS A 19 -8.98 -16.76 8.96
N LEU A 20 -9.94 -17.69 8.90
CA LEU A 20 -10.92 -17.73 7.81
C LEU A 20 -11.88 -16.54 7.88
N ALA A 21 -11.80 -15.61 6.93
CA ALA A 21 -12.77 -14.54 6.77
C ALA A 21 -14.06 -15.10 6.13
N MET A 22 -15.17 -15.06 6.88
CA MET A 22 -16.50 -15.40 6.35
C MET A 22 -17.34 -14.13 6.38
N GLY A 23 -17.93 -13.76 5.25
CA GLY A 23 -18.72 -12.53 5.11
C GLY A 23 -17.88 -11.29 4.80
N GLU A 24 -18.41 -10.13 5.15
CA GLU A 24 -17.80 -8.83 4.87
C GLU A 24 -16.51 -8.61 5.67
N VAL A 25 -15.51 -8.03 5.02
CA VAL A 25 -14.26 -7.57 5.64
C VAL A 25 -13.93 -6.16 5.18
N THR A 26 -13.30 -5.39 6.05
CA THR A 26 -12.72 -4.08 5.76
C THR A 26 -11.20 -4.19 5.71
N ALA A 27 -10.59 -3.73 4.61
CA ALA A 27 -9.15 -3.61 4.48
C ALA A 27 -8.73 -2.16 4.74
N THR A 28 -7.92 -1.92 5.78
CA THR A 28 -7.40 -0.58 6.11
C THR A 28 -5.94 -0.49 5.72
N ALA A 29 -5.59 0.46 4.86
CA ALA A 29 -4.24 0.63 4.32
C ALA A 29 -3.52 1.83 4.98
N THR A 30 -2.26 1.63 5.37
CA THR A 30 -1.39 2.67 5.93
C THR A 30 -0.07 2.71 5.16
N LEU A 31 0.38 3.91 4.79
CA LEU A 31 1.69 4.10 4.19
C LEU A 31 2.78 3.82 5.23
N GLY A 32 3.72 2.94 4.92
CA GLY A 32 4.83 2.59 5.80
C GLY A 32 5.98 3.61 5.79
N ARG A 33 5.83 4.72 5.04
CA ARG A 33 6.79 5.82 4.96
C ARG A 33 6.06 7.17 4.91
N PRO A 34 6.70 8.27 5.36
CA PRO A 34 6.16 9.61 5.21
C PRO A 34 5.89 9.98 3.75
N ILE A 35 4.74 10.62 3.50
CA ILE A 35 4.37 11.08 2.15
C ILE A 35 5.40 12.08 1.61
N ALA A 36 5.92 12.97 2.46
CA ALA A 36 6.87 14.00 2.06
C ALA A 36 8.13 13.43 1.42
N ASP A 37 8.66 12.33 1.97
CA ASP A 37 9.88 11.70 1.46
C ASP A 37 9.63 11.05 0.08
N VAL A 38 8.51 10.35 -0.06
CA VAL A 38 8.08 9.73 -1.32
C VAL A 38 7.90 10.79 -2.41
N VAL A 39 7.30 11.93 -2.05
CA VAL A 39 7.08 13.04 -2.97
C VAL A 39 8.40 13.71 -3.34
N ALA A 40 9.33 13.90 -2.40
CA ALA A 40 10.64 14.49 -2.68
C ALA A 40 11.49 13.62 -3.62
N GLU A 41 11.48 12.30 -3.44
CA GLU A 41 12.12 11.35 -4.37
C GLU A 41 11.50 11.45 -5.78
N LEU A 42 10.17 11.51 -5.86
CA LEU A 42 9.46 11.69 -7.14
C LEU A 42 9.81 13.04 -7.80
N ASP A 43 9.89 14.12 -7.02
CA ASP A 43 10.28 15.46 -7.48
C ASP A 43 11.71 15.48 -8.04
N ALA A 44 12.60 14.65 -7.48
CA ALA A 44 13.96 14.44 -7.98
C ALA A 44 14.02 13.57 -9.25
N GLY A 45 12.88 13.16 -9.81
CA GLY A 45 12.79 12.31 -11.00
C GLY A 45 13.07 10.83 -10.74
N GLN A 46 13.08 10.41 -9.47
CA GLN A 46 13.33 9.02 -9.09
C GLN A 46 12.03 8.20 -9.13
N ARG A 47 12.19 6.89 -8.93
CA ARG A 47 11.08 5.94 -8.77
C ARG A 47 10.98 5.55 -7.31
N PRO A 48 10.32 6.34 -6.45
CA PRO A 48 10.24 6.01 -5.03
C PRO A 48 9.55 4.67 -4.84
N GLU A 49 10.05 3.88 -3.91
CA GLU A 49 9.40 2.67 -3.42
C GLU A 49 8.98 2.84 -1.97
N PHE A 50 7.77 2.38 -1.65
CA PHE A 50 7.24 2.42 -0.30
C PHE A 50 6.29 1.24 -0.04
N PRO A 51 6.38 0.63 1.16
CA PRO A 51 5.43 -0.38 1.58
C PRO A 51 4.10 0.27 1.99
N VAL A 52 3.01 -0.42 1.70
CA VAL A 52 1.66 -0.14 2.21
C VAL A 52 1.23 -1.34 3.03
N ALA A 53 1.12 -1.14 4.34
CA ALA A 53 0.65 -2.14 5.29
C ALA A 53 -0.88 -2.13 5.31
N ILE A 54 -1.49 -3.31 5.27
CA ILE A 54 -2.93 -3.49 5.13
C ILE A 54 -3.40 -4.51 6.16
N GLU A 55 -4.34 -4.11 7.01
CA GLU A 55 -5.04 -4.99 7.93
C GLU A 55 -6.42 -5.32 7.38
N ILE A 56 -6.74 -6.62 7.31
CA ILE A 56 -8.04 -7.12 6.87
C ILE A 56 -8.82 -7.57 8.10
N THR A 57 -9.93 -6.89 8.37
CA THR A 57 -10.68 -7.00 9.63
C THR A 57 -12.14 -7.34 9.34
N ARG A 58 -12.70 -8.30 10.09
CA ARG A 58 -14.14 -8.61 10.06
C ARG A 58 -14.96 -7.57 10.82
N ALA A 59 -16.27 -7.57 10.61
CA ALA A 59 -17.20 -6.71 11.35
C ALA A 59 -17.14 -6.87 12.89
N ASP A 60 -16.69 -8.03 13.39
CA ASP A 60 -16.47 -8.29 14.82
C ASP A 60 -15.14 -7.74 15.37
N GLY A 61 -14.35 -7.04 14.55
CA GLY A 61 -13.06 -6.46 14.90
C GLY A 61 -11.88 -7.45 14.82
N ALA A 62 -12.10 -8.71 14.47
CA ALA A 62 -11.01 -9.67 14.37
C ALA A 62 -10.22 -9.50 13.05
N VAL A 63 -8.90 -9.36 13.18
CA VAL A 63 -7.97 -9.40 12.04
C VAL A 63 -7.88 -10.82 11.48
N THR A 64 -8.12 -10.95 10.18
CA THR A 64 -8.09 -12.24 9.46
C THR A 64 -6.91 -12.38 8.54
N GLY A 65 -6.36 -11.25 8.09
CA GLY A 65 -5.18 -11.23 7.25
C GLY A 65 -4.43 -9.93 7.40
N GLU A 66 -3.13 -10.01 7.17
CA GLU A 66 -2.25 -8.86 7.05
C GLU A 66 -1.59 -8.94 5.68
N MET A 67 -1.53 -7.82 4.97
CA MET A 67 -0.92 -7.74 3.66
C MET A 67 0.06 -6.57 3.64
N THR A 68 1.20 -6.76 2.98
CA THR A 68 2.08 -5.67 2.62
C THR A 68 2.21 -5.63 1.11
N VAL A 69 1.87 -4.49 0.50
CA VAL A 69 2.12 -4.24 -0.92
C VAL A 69 3.22 -3.20 -1.04
N VAL A 70 4.31 -3.54 -1.71
CA VAL A 70 5.35 -2.58 -2.07
C VAL A 70 4.92 -1.92 -3.37
N TRP A 71 4.78 -0.60 -3.33
CA TRP A 71 4.44 0.23 -4.48
C TRP A 71 5.64 1.03 -4.93
N THR A 72 5.74 1.23 -6.25
CA THR A 72 6.58 2.26 -6.84
C THR A 72 5.73 3.29 -7.58
N LEU A 73 6.16 4.56 -7.58
CA LEU A 73 5.62 5.57 -8.49
C LEU A 73 6.59 5.72 -9.67
N ARG A 74 6.15 5.33 -10.86
CA ARG A 74 6.88 5.55 -12.11
C ARG A 74 6.54 6.96 -12.64
N PRO A 75 7.49 7.90 -12.74
CA PRO A 75 7.23 9.20 -13.34
C PRO A 75 6.68 9.09 -14.77
N ASN A 76 5.81 10.02 -15.14
CA ASN A 76 5.35 10.23 -16.51
C ASN A 76 6.43 11.00 -17.27
N GLY A 77 7.53 10.33 -17.62
CA GLY A 77 8.69 10.93 -18.29
C GLY A 77 9.66 9.88 -18.79
#